data_AF-A0AAV4N6Y4-F1
#
_entry.id   AF-A0AAV4N6Y4-F1
#
_cell.length_a   1.000
_cell.length_b   1.000
_cell.length_c   1.000
_cell.angle_alpha   90.00
_cell.angle_beta   90.00
_cell.angle_gamma   90.00
#
_symmetry.space_group_name_H-M   'P 1'
#
loop_
_entity.id
_entity.type
_entity.pdbx_description
1 polymer ?
#
loop_
_entity_poly.entity_id
_entity_poly.type
_entity_poly.pdbx_seq_one_letter_code
_entity_poly.pdbx_strand_id
1 'polypeptide(L)'
;MIWSLETDDFRGKCGQGKYPLLTTIYTKLNGAVSRPTVNPDVQTTKSPDVVVPTSPPGQGFKCTKDGYFRDPDNCSVFYVCVKQGEWDFAKHKYSCGEDAAFDESTSTCTFKHLIPGC
;
A
#
# COMPACT_ATOMS: atom_id res chain seq x y z
N MET A 1 11.54 -19.80 13.95
CA MET A 1 11.75 -19.20 12.61
C MET A 1 10.66 -19.75 11.70
N ILE A 2 10.00 -18.91 10.92
CA ILE A 2 8.88 -19.29 10.04
C ILE A 2 9.27 -18.99 8.59
N TRP A 3 9.05 -19.94 7.69
CA TRP A 3 9.21 -19.79 6.24
C TRP A 3 8.07 -20.56 5.58
N SER A 4 7.18 -19.95 4.80
CA SER A 4 7.04 -18.53 4.45
C SER A 4 5.71 -17.97 4.98
N LEU A 5 5.65 -16.66 5.23
CA LEU A 5 4.43 -15.97 5.67
C LEU A 5 3.25 -16.21 4.70
N GLU A 6 3.55 -16.30 3.39
CA GLU A 6 2.59 -16.53 2.30
C GLU A 6 1.88 -17.89 2.37
N THR A 7 2.47 -18.88 3.06
CA THR A 7 1.89 -20.22 3.21
C THR A 7 0.86 -20.27 4.35
N ASP A 8 0.82 -19.24 5.20
CA ASP A 8 -0.28 -19.07 6.14
C ASP A 8 -1.53 -18.56 5.40
N ASP A 9 -2.71 -18.76 5.97
CA ASP A 9 -3.96 -18.29 5.36
C ASP A 9 -4.14 -16.78 5.59
N PHE A 10 -3.33 -15.98 4.89
CA PHE A 10 -3.35 -14.52 4.96
C PHE A 10 -4.63 -13.92 4.37
N ARG A 11 -5.33 -14.67 3.50
CA ARG A 11 -6.62 -14.26 2.90
C ARG A 11 -7.84 -14.68 3.71
N GLY A 12 -7.69 -15.57 4.70
CA GLY A 12 -8.78 -16.05 5.54
C GLY A 12 -9.76 -16.97 4.80
N LYS A 13 -9.29 -17.77 3.84
CA LYS A 13 -10.11 -18.71 3.06
C LYS A 13 -10.46 -19.98 3.83
N CYS A 14 -9.68 -20.33 4.85
CA CYS A 14 -9.80 -21.58 5.61
C CYS A 14 -10.76 -21.45 6.82
N GLY A 15 -11.49 -20.32 6.95
CA GLY A 15 -12.55 -20.14 7.95
C GLY A 15 -12.08 -19.86 9.38
N GLN A 16 -10.76 -19.86 9.65
CA GLN A 16 -10.18 -19.58 10.98
C GLN A 16 -9.80 -18.09 11.17
N GLY A 17 -10.15 -17.24 10.21
CA GLY A 17 -9.68 -15.87 10.12
C GLY A 17 -8.31 -15.76 9.47
N LYS A 18 -7.78 -14.54 9.31
CA LYS A 18 -6.47 -14.31 8.70
C LYS A 18 -5.34 -14.70 9.65
N TYR A 19 -4.29 -15.30 9.10
CA TYR A 19 -3.06 -15.70 9.79
C TYR A 19 -3.26 -16.69 10.95
N PRO A 20 -3.98 -17.81 10.75
CA PRO A 20 -4.24 -18.79 11.82
C PRO A 20 -2.95 -19.39 12.40
N LEU A 21 -1.93 -19.65 11.58
CA LEU A 21 -0.67 -20.23 12.07
C LEU A 21 0.10 -19.23 12.91
N LEU A 22 0.23 -17.98 12.44
CA LEU A 22 0.93 -16.94 13.19
C LEU A 22 0.22 -16.62 14.50
N THR A 23 -1.12 -16.58 14.48
CA THR A 23 -1.94 -16.37 15.69
C THR A 23 -1.72 -17.48 16.71
N THR A 24 -1.63 -18.73 16.26
CA THR A 24 -1.40 -19.89 17.12
C THR A 24 -0.02 -19.83 17.77
N ILE A 25 1.03 -19.55 16.98
CA ILE A 25 2.40 -19.42 17.48
C ILE A 25 2.47 -18.29 18.52
N TYR A 26 1.95 -17.11 18.18
CA TYR A 26 1.91 -15.98 19.11
C TYR A 26 1.20 -16.35 20.41
N THR A 27 0.02 -16.98 20.31
CA THR A 27 -0.80 -17.33 21.49
C THR A 27 -0.10 -18.32 22.41
N LYS A 28 0.64 -19.29 21.83
CA LYS A 28 1.40 -20.25 22.61
C LYS A 28 2.63 -19.66 23.30
N LEU A 29 3.22 -18.61 22.71
CA LEU A 29 4.39 -17.94 23.27
C LEU A 29 4.03 -16.83 24.28
N ASN A 30 2.97 -16.07 24.00
CA ASN A 30 2.66 -14.81 24.70
C ASN A 30 1.31 -14.84 25.44
N GLY A 31 0.54 -15.93 25.35
CA GLY A 31 -0.81 -16.02 25.91
C GLY A 31 -1.91 -15.55 24.95
N ALA A 32 -3.16 -15.72 25.36
CA ALA A 32 -4.32 -15.40 24.53
C ALA A 32 -4.44 -13.88 24.32
N VAL A 33 -4.36 -13.45 23.05
CA VAL A 33 -4.76 -12.11 22.64
C VAL A 33 -6.27 -12.11 22.46
N SER A 34 -6.97 -11.21 23.14
CA SER A 34 -8.35 -10.87 22.77
C SER A 34 -8.31 -10.23 21.39
N ARG A 35 -8.54 -11.04 20.35
CA ARG A 35 -8.68 -10.57 18.97
C ARG A 35 -9.85 -9.58 18.95
N PRO A 36 -9.68 -8.34 18.46
CA PRO A 36 -10.84 -7.54 18.12
C PRO A 36 -11.61 -8.32 17.05
N THR A 37 -12.86 -8.68 17.36
CA THR A 37 -13.81 -9.22 16.39
C THR A 37 -14.01 -8.15 15.34
N VAL A 38 -13.26 -8.22 14.24
CA VAL A 38 -13.56 -7.43 13.05
C VAL A 38 -14.86 -8.02 12.51
N ASN A 39 -15.97 -7.38 12.83
CA ASN A 39 -17.24 -7.62 12.17
C ASN A 39 -17.06 -7.54 10.65
N PRO A 40 -17.81 -8.31 9.84
CA PRO A 40 -17.81 -8.18 8.38
C PRO A 40 -18.30 -6.80 7.90
N ASP A 41 -18.82 -5.96 8.80
CA ASP A 41 -19.07 -4.56 8.53
C ASP A 41 -17.77 -3.77 8.71
N VAL A 42 -16.97 -3.73 7.63
CA VAL A 42 -15.94 -2.71 7.49
C VAL A 42 -16.68 -1.38 7.44
N GLN A 43 -16.80 -0.76 8.61
CA GLN A 43 -17.07 0.65 8.72
C GLN A 43 -16.11 1.34 7.74
N THR A 44 -16.72 1.96 6.73
CA THR A 44 -16.10 3.02 5.96
C THR A 44 -15.61 4.04 6.96
N THR A 45 -14.35 3.91 7.40
CA THR A 45 -13.64 5.01 7.99
C THR A 45 -13.64 6.04 6.89
N LYS A 46 -14.46 7.08 7.06
CA LYS A 46 -14.38 8.26 6.22
C LYS A 46 -12.89 8.59 6.12
N SER A 47 -12.40 8.45 4.89
CA SER A 47 -11.13 8.99 4.46
C SER A 47 -10.99 10.34 5.17
N PRO A 48 -9.94 10.61 5.95
CA PRO A 48 -9.53 11.99 6.05
C PRO A 48 -9.30 12.38 4.59
N ASP A 49 -10.10 13.32 4.08
CA ASP A 49 -9.99 13.85 2.73
C ASP A 49 -8.54 13.76 2.31
N VAL A 50 -8.26 12.87 1.36
CA VAL A 50 -6.99 12.86 0.68
C VAL A 50 -7.02 14.20 0.00
N VAL A 51 -6.42 15.19 0.65
CA VAL A 51 -6.12 16.48 0.08
C VAL A 51 -5.16 16.11 -1.03
N VAL A 52 -5.73 15.86 -2.21
CA VAL A 52 -5.02 15.88 -3.47
C VAL A 52 -4.27 17.20 -3.41
N PRO A 53 -2.92 17.20 -3.27
CA PRO A 53 -2.20 18.43 -3.42
C PRO A 53 -2.44 18.77 -4.89
N THR A 54 -3.35 19.71 -5.13
CA THR A 54 -3.44 20.39 -6.42
C THR A 54 -2.18 21.24 -6.48
N SER A 55 -1.06 20.59 -6.81
CA SER A 55 0.17 21.27 -7.11
C SER A 55 -0.12 22.17 -8.30
N PRO A 56 0.27 23.46 -8.24
CA PRO A 56 0.11 24.37 -9.37
C PRO A 56 0.65 23.73 -10.65
N PRO A 57 -0.07 23.83 -11.79
CA PRO A 57 0.39 23.28 -13.05
C PRO A 57 1.74 23.91 -13.39
N GLY A 58 2.80 23.10 -13.37
CA GLY A 58 4.17 23.52 -13.70
C GLY A 58 5.25 23.23 -12.66
N GLN A 59 4.91 22.72 -11.46
CA GLN A 59 5.94 22.22 -10.52
C GLN A 59 5.98 20.70 -10.55
N GLY A 60 6.93 20.13 -11.31
CA GLY A 60 7.12 18.69 -11.40
C GLY A 60 7.28 18.01 -10.03
N PHE A 61 6.81 16.77 -9.93
CA PHE A 61 6.78 15.98 -8.71
C PHE A 61 8.13 16.02 -7.94
N LYS A 62 8.06 16.37 -6.65
CA LYS A 62 9.20 16.41 -5.71
C LYS A 62 9.05 15.35 -4.64
N CYS A 63 10.14 14.63 -4.38
CA CYS A 63 10.24 13.69 -3.27
C CYS A 63 10.30 14.44 -1.94
N THR A 64 9.22 14.39 -1.16
CA THR A 64 9.17 14.91 0.22
C THR A 64 9.44 13.85 1.26
N LYS A 65 9.23 12.57 0.92
CA LYS A 65 9.48 11.42 1.79
C LYS A 65 9.94 10.23 0.97
N ASP A 66 10.53 9.24 1.62
CA ASP A 66 10.84 7.95 0.98
C ASP A 66 9.55 7.18 0.65
N GLY A 67 9.56 6.50 -0.49
CA GLY A 67 8.42 5.70 -0.94
C GLY A 67 8.12 5.80 -2.44
N TYR A 68 6.92 5.35 -2.80
CA TYR A 68 6.42 5.29 -4.17
C TYR A 68 5.24 6.24 -4.36
N PHE A 69 5.26 7.02 -5.44
CA PHE A 69 4.27 8.05 -5.70
C PHE A 69 3.86 8.05 -7.16
N ARG A 70 2.57 8.11 -7.43
CA ARG A 70 2.04 8.24 -8.78
C ARG A 70 2.28 9.66 -9.31
N ASP A 71 2.52 9.76 -10.61
CA ASP A 71 2.59 11.04 -11.27
C ASP A 71 1.20 11.69 -11.36
N PRO A 72 1.02 12.97 -10.97
CA PRO A 72 -0.27 13.64 -11.00
C PRO A 72 -0.87 13.81 -12.41
N ASP A 73 -0.02 13.88 -13.44
CA ASP A 73 -0.41 14.14 -14.83
C ASP A 73 -0.52 12.84 -15.64
N ASN A 74 0.19 11.78 -15.23
CA ASN A 74 0.20 10.49 -15.93
C ASN A 74 0.08 9.30 -14.98
N CYS A 75 -1.11 8.70 -14.96
CA CYS A 75 -1.42 7.53 -14.16
C CYS A 75 -0.51 6.31 -14.37
N SER A 76 0.06 6.16 -15.56
CA SER A 76 1.00 5.07 -15.87
C SER A 76 2.41 5.34 -15.38
N VAL A 77 2.72 6.56 -14.94
CA VAL A 77 4.05 6.94 -14.45
C VAL A 77 4.04 7.00 -12.93
N PHE A 78 5.13 6.54 -12.33
CA PHE A 78 5.36 6.68 -10.89
C PHE A 78 6.82 6.99 -10.60
N TYR A 79 7.05 7.57 -9.42
CA TYR A 79 8.36 7.93 -8.91
C TYR A 79 8.69 7.10 -7.68
N VAL A 80 9.93 6.62 -7.63
CA VAL A 80 10.52 6.03 -6.42
C VAL A 80 11.45 7.06 -5.82
N CYS A 81 11.13 7.44 -4.59
CA CYS A 81 11.91 8.38 -3.79
C CYS A 81 12.74 7.59 -2.79
N VAL A 82 14.07 7.67 -2.91
CA VAL A 82 15.02 6.99 -2.02
C VAL A 82 15.81 8.05 -1.26
N LYS A 83 15.84 7.95 0.07
CA LYS A 83 16.62 8.87 0.91
C LYS A 83 18.12 8.66 0.65
N GLN A 84 18.80 9.69 0.18
CA GLN A 84 20.24 9.66 -0.13
C GLN A 84 21.06 10.43 0.91
N GLY A 85 20.48 11.44 1.56
CA GLY A 85 21.09 12.22 2.62
C GLY A 85 20.09 12.56 3.73
N GLU A 86 20.48 13.45 4.64
CA GLU A 86 19.61 13.83 5.77
C GLU A 86 18.31 14.51 5.31
N TRP A 87 18.37 15.24 4.18
CA TRP A 87 17.24 15.94 3.54
C TRP A 87 17.19 15.77 2.02
N ASP A 88 18.06 14.92 1.46
CA ASP A 88 18.17 14.72 0.01
C ASP A 88 17.54 13.38 -0.41
N PHE A 89 16.70 13.43 -1.43
CA PHE A 89 15.96 12.28 -1.95
C PHE A 89 16.27 12.08 -3.44
N ALA A 90 16.84 10.93 -3.79
CA ALA A 90 16.98 10.51 -5.16
C ALA A 90 15.60 10.19 -5.74
N LYS A 91 15.27 10.79 -6.89
CA LYS A 91 14.03 10.56 -7.63
C LYS A 91 14.31 9.68 -8.85
N HIS A 92 13.69 8.51 -8.88
CA HIS A 92 13.72 7.60 -10.03
C HIS A 92 12.34 7.52 -10.67
N LYS A 93 12.26 7.75 -11.98
CA LYS A 93 11.01 7.70 -12.75
C LYS A 93 10.83 6.33 -13.40
N TYR A 94 9.64 5.77 -13.26
CA TYR A 94 9.24 4.50 -13.87
C TYR A 94 7.90 4.63 -14.57
N SER A 95 7.63 3.71 -15.49
CA SER A 95 6.35 3.57 -16.17
C SER A 95 5.83 2.16 -15.98
N CYS A 96 4.55 2.05 -15.67
CA CYS A 96 3.78 0.84 -15.80
C CYS A 96 3.66 0.44 -17.29
N GLY A 97 3.32 -0.82 -17.52
CA GLY A 97 3.02 -1.33 -18.86
C GLY A 97 1.79 -0.68 -19.49
N GLU A 98 1.50 -1.05 -20.74
CA GLU A 98 0.33 -0.54 -21.46
C GLU A 98 -0.97 -0.81 -20.67
N ASP A 99 -1.85 0.19 -20.63
CA ASP A 99 -3.12 0.19 -19.91
C ASP A 99 -3.08 -0.12 -18.41
N ALA A 100 -1.90 0.02 -17.81
CA ALA A 100 -1.73 -0.04 -16.36
C ALA A 100 -1.52 1.36 -15.76
N ALA A 101 -2.08 1.56 -14.57
CA ALA A 101 -1.85 2.71 -13.69
C ALA A 101 -1.17 2.25 -12.40
N PHE A 102 -0.36 3.12 -11.81
CA PHE A 102 0.26 2.84 -10.52
C PHE A 102 -0.75 3.06 -9.38
N ASP A 103 -0.88 2.07 -8.50
CA ASP A 103 -1.64 2.15 -7.27
C ASP A 103 -0.71 2.43 -6.08
N GLU A 104 -0.83 3.60 -5.47
CA GLU A 104 -0.03 3.97 -4.29
C GLU A 104 -0.40 3.13 -3.05
N SER A 105 -1.63 2.62 -2.98
CA SER A 105 -2.10 1.86 -1.81
C SER A 105 -1.47 0.48 -1.72
N THR A 106 -1.26 -0.16 -2.88
CA THR A 106 -0.60 -1.47 -2.99
C THR A 106 0.85 -1.37 -3.44
N SER A 107 1.30 -0.17 -3.84
CA SER A 107 2.61 0.08 -4.44
C SER A 107 2.89 -0.81 -5.68
N THR A 108 1.86 -1.04 -6.51
CA THR A 108 1.96 -1.90 -7.70
C THR A 108 1.25 -1.30 -8.90
N CYS A 109 1.66 -1.69 -10.11
CA CYS A 109 0.92 -1.38 -11.33
C CYS A 109 -0.30 -2.32 -11.46
N THR A 110 -1.48 -1.75 -11.66
CA THR A 110 -2.75 -2.45 -11.90
C THR A 110 -3.46 -1.85 -13.10
N PHE A 111 -4.60 -2.38 -13.51
CA PHE A 111 -5.36 -1.83 -14.64
C PHE A 111 -5.87 -0.42 -14.36
N LYS A 112 -5.76 0.49 -15.35
CA LYS A 112 -6.18 1.91 -15.23
C LYS A 112 -7.60 2.08 -14.71
N HIS A 113 -8.55 1.29 -15.24
CA HIS A 113 -9.97 1.39 -14.90
C HIS A 113 -10.31 1.05 -13.43
N LEU A 114 -9.37 0.44 -12.69
CA LEU A 114 -9.54 0.14 -11.27
C LEU A 114 -9.09 1.30 -10.37
N ILE A 115 -8.42 2.30 -10.95
CA ILE A 115 -7.87 3.44 -10.23
C ILE A 115 -8.78 4.65 -10.45
N PRO A 116 -9.56 5.08 -9.44
CA PRO A 116 -10.39 6.27 -9.56
C PRO A 116 -9.53 7.52 -9.67
N GLY A 117 -9.86 8.42 -10.60
CA GLY A 117 -9.04 9.60 -10.93
C GLY A 117 -7.99 9.34 -12.01
N CYS A 118 -8.00 8.12 -12.54
CA CYS A 118 -7.43 7.68 -13.81
C CYS A 118 -8.58 7.06 -14.64
#